data_AF-A0A2V8BKG8-F1
#
_entry.id   AF-A0A2V8BKG8-F1
#
_cell.length_a   1.000
_cell.length_b   1.000
_cell.length_c   1.000
_cell.angle_alpha   90.00
_cell.angle_beta   90.00
_cell.angle_gamma   90.00
#
_symmetry.space_group_name_H-M   'P 1'
#
loop_
_entity.id
_entity.type
_entity.pdbx_description
1 polymer ?
#
loop_
_entity_poly.entity_id
_entity_poly.type
_entity_poly.pdbx_seq_one_letter_code
_entity_poly.pdbx_strand_id
1 'polypeptide(L)'
;MPGFLVNSVSRRRIRFLGSLCFVGVAGLALVNCSSSQPSSQDQALISVQTSQLSVVVENKVGMPLVDVEVAILPVGGVTQFTKFAGRMENAEKRDFELSSFYGRDGTQFSLRVVRPKTVRVTGKDLNNKALQVDVPWKQ
;
A
#
# COMPACT_ATOMS: atom_id res chain seq x y z
N MET A 1 -33.67 24.28 -47.54
CA MET A 1 -33.09 22.92 -47.47
C MET A 1 -34.07 22.02 -46.75
N PRO A 2 -34.82 21.16 -47.46
CA PRO A 2 -35.28 19.94 -46.77
C PRO A 2 -35.30 18.73 -47.72
N GLY A 3 -35.00 17.57 -47.16
CA GLY A 3 -35.06 16.32 -47.93
C GLY A 3 -34.79 15.11 -47.05
N PHE A 4 -35.68 14.90 -46.07
CA PHE A 4 -35.86 13.63 -45.37
C PHE A 4 -36.00 12.48 -46.38
N LEU A 5 -35.19 11.42 -46.25
CA LEU A 5 -35.53 10.06 -46.69
C LEU A 5 -34.97 9.11 -45.64
N VAL A 6 -35.78 8.69 -44.67
CA VAL A 6 -36.69 7.52 -44.72
C VAL A 6 -35.91 6.21 -44.86
N ASN A 7 -35.83 5.55 -43.72
CA ASN A 7 -35.41 4.17 -43.54
C ASN A 7 -36.60 3.24 -43.84
N SER A 8 -36.44 2.23 -44.71
CA SER A 8 -37.28 1.02 -44.65
C SER A 8 -36.65 -0.17 -45.38
N VAL A 9 -36.19 -1.13 -44.58
CA VAL A 9 -36.53 -2.57 -44.62
C VAL A 9 -36.65 -3.21 -46.02
N SER A 10 -35.82 -4.22 -46.32
CA SER A 10 -36.27 -5.63 -46.40
C SER A 10 -35.24 -6.54 -47.08
N ARG A 11 -34.70 -7.45 -46.26
CA ARG A 11 -34.57 -8.91 -46.45
C ARG A 11 -33.92 -9.50 -47.72
N ARG A 12 -33.04 -10.45 -47.38
CA ARG A 12 -32.66 -11.68 -48.11
C ARG A 12 -31.75 -11.46 -49.31
N ARG A 13 -30.47 -11.83 -49.16
CA ARG A 13 -29.94 -13.11 -49.68
C ARG A 13 -28.76 -13.57 -48.82
N ILE A 14 -29.00 -14.65 -48.09
CA ILE A 14 -27.98 -15.50 -47.48
C ILE A 14 -27.23 -16.16 -48.65
N ARG A 15 -25.95 -15.86 -48.81
CA ARG A 15 -25.01 -16.72 -49.53
C ARG A 15 -23.95 -17.14 -48.54
N PHE A 16 -24.12 -18.37 -48.06
CA PHE A 16 -23.02 -19.20 -47.59
C PHE A 16 -21.94 -19.23 -48.67
N LEU A 17 -20.71 -18.88 -48.33
CA LEU A 17 -19.52 -19.68 -48.61
C LEU A 17 -18.29 -18.96 -48.06
N GLY A 18 -17.49 -19.70 -47.29
CA GLY A 18 -16.05 -19.58 -47.40
C GLY A 18 -15.31 -18.95 -46.23
N SER A 19 -14.61 -19.84 -45.52
CA SER A 19 -13.29 -19.62 -44.92
C SER A 19 -13.23 -19.33 -43.42
N LEU A 20 -12.86 -20.41 -42.74
CA LEU A 20 -12.19 -20.48 -41.44
C LEU A 20 -11.25 -19.30 -41.15
N CYS A 21 -11.32 -18.79 -39.92
CA CYS A 21 -10.14 -18.65 -39.07
C CYS A 21 -10.54 -18.59 -37.60
N PHE A 22 -9.79 -19.34 -36.80
CA PHE A 22 -10.03 -19.68 -35.41
C PHE A 22 -9.83 -18.51 -34.43
N VAL A 23 -10.61 -18.62 -33.35
CA VAL A 23 -10.54 -18.00 -32.02
C VAL A 23 -9.15 -17.59 -31.52
N GLY A 24 -9.05 -16.39 -30.94
CA GLY A 24 -7.92 -15.94 -30.11
C GLY A 24 -8.38 -14.96 -29.04
N VAL A 25 -8.56 -15.47 -27.83
CA VAL A 25 -9.14 -14.82 -26.63
C VAL A 25 -8.31 -13.61 -26.17
N ALA A 26 -8.95 -12.44 -26.05
CA ALA A 26 -8.34 -11.25 -25.43
C ALA A 26 -8.34 -11.43 -23.90
N GLY A 27 -7.17 -11.76 -23.34
CA GLY A 27 -6.97 -11.89 -21.90
C GLY A 27 -6.99 -10.53 -21.20
N LEU A 28 -8.03 -10.29 -20.39
CA LEU A 28 -8.06 -9.23 -19.38
C LEU A 28 -7.14 -9.64 -18.23
N ALA A 29 -5.92 -9.09 -18.19
CA ALA A 29 -5.06 -9.20 -17.01
C ALA A 29 -5.62 -8.30 -15.90
N LEU A 30 -6.38 -8.90 -14.98
CA LEU A 30 -6.74 -8.28 -13.71
C LEU A 30 -5.46 -8.20 -12.85
N VAL A 31 -4.87 -7.01 -12.78
CA VAL A 31 -3.85 -6.69 -11.77
C VAL A 31 -4.54 -6.64 -10.42
N ASN A 32 -4.64 -7.78 -9.75
CA ASN A 32 -5.15 -7.88 -8.39
C ASN A 32 -4.07 -7.37 -7.41
N CYS A 33 -4.03 -6.06 -7.21
CA CYS A 33 -3.24 -5.46 -6.14
C CYS A 33 -3.95 -5.80 -4.81
N SER A 34 -3.59 -6.94 -4.22
CA SER A 34 -4.09 -7.36 -2.91
C SER A 34 -3.57 -6.39 -1.86
N SER A 35 -4.38 -5.39 -1.51
CA SER A 35 -4.16 -4.56 -0.33
C SER A 35 -4.59 -5.35 0.90
N SER A 36 -3.67 -6.12 1.49
CA SER A 36 -3.88 -6.77 2.77
C SER A 36 -4.06 -5.71 3.85
N GLN A 37 -5.29 -5.52 4.34
CA GLN A 37 -5.54 -4.74 5.54
C GLN A 37 -4.98 -5.50 6.75
N PRO A 38 -4.17 -4.86 7.61
CA PRO A 38 -3.59 -5.54 8.77
C PRO A 38 -4.70 -5.94 9.74
N SER A 39 -4.66 -7.20 10.17
CA SER A 39 -5.61 -7.75 11.14
C SER A 39 -5.27 -7.25 12.56
N SER A 40 -6.25 -7.21 13.48
CA SER A 40 -5.98 -6.84 14.88
C SER A 40 -4.95 -7.75 15.57
N GLN A 41 -4.71 -8.95 15.05
CA GLN A 41 -3.65 -9.86 15.51
C GLN A 41 -2.25 -9.37 15.12
N ASP A 42 -2.07 -8.73 13.96
CA ASP A 42 -0.77 -8.22 13.54
C ASP A 42 -0.31 -7.03 14.42
N GLN A 43 -1.25 -6.23 14.93
CA GLN A 43 -0.96 -5.15 15.88
C GLN A 43 -0.38 -5.63 17.22
N ALA A 44 -0.60 -6.88 17.60
CA ALA A 44 0.01 -7.46 18.81
C ALA A 44 1.49 -7.85 18.60
N LEU A 45 1.91 -8.04 17.35
CA LEU A 45 3.23 -8.58 17.00
C LEU A 45 4.33 -7.50 16.91
N ILE A 46 3.96 -6.25 16.66
CA ILE A 46 4.88 -5.11 16.64
C ILE A 46 4.30 -4.03 17.53
N SER A 47 5.01 -3.69 18.61
CA SER A 47 4.58 -2.61 19.50
C SER A 47 5.17 -1.30 19.02
N VAL A 48 4.31 -0.29 18.87
CA VAL A 48 4.71 1.07 18.49
C VAL A 48 4.28 2.01 19.59
N GLN A 49 5.23 2.82 20.08
CA GLN A 49 4.98 3.91 21.02
C GLN A 49 5.36 5.22 20.35
N THR A 50 4.46 6.20 20.41
CA THR A 50 4.66 7.52 19.83
C THR A 50 4.83 8.56 20.93
N SER A 51 5.78 9.48 20.77
CA SER A 51 5.98 10.62 21.66
C SER A 51 6.12 11.91 20.84
N GLN A 52 6.32 13.04 21.53
CA GLN A 52 6.59 14.32 20.87
C GLN A 52 7.98 14.41 20.24
N LEU A 53 8.89 13.48 20.55
CA LEU A 53 10.29 13.52 20.11
C LEU A 53 10.69 12.31 19.28
N SER A 54 9.98 11.19 19.42
CA SER A 54 10.37 9.94 18.76
C SER A 54 9.23 8.94 18.56
N VAL A 55 9.52 7.93 17.74
CA VAL A 55 8.74 6.72 17.54
C VAL A 55 9.59 5.54 18.01
N VAL A 56 9.12 4.82 19.00
CA VAL A 56 9.77 3.60 19.49
C VAL A 56 9.06 2.39 18.91
N VAL A 57 9.81 1.51 18.26
CA VAL A 57 9.30 0.26 17.69
C VAL A 57 9.94 -0.92 18.40
N GLU A 58 9.13 -1.89 18.80
CA GLU A 58 9.56 -3.15 19.42
C GLU A 58 9.08 -4.34 18.59
N ASN A 59 9.99 -5.24 18.26
CA ASN A 59 9.66 -6.49 17.60
C ASN A 59 9.19 -7.54 18.63
N LYS A 60 7.92 -7.94 18.57
CA LYS A 60 7.31 -8.99 19.41
C LYS A 60 6.86 -10.21 18.60
N VAL A 61 7.34 -10.36 17.36
CA VAL A 61 6.95 -11.45 16.46
C VAL A 61 7.50 -12.80 16.93
N GLY A 62 8.53 -12.81 17.78
CA GLY A 62 9.23 -14.03 18.21
C GLY A 62 10.39 -14.43 17.31
N MET A 63 10.65 -13.68 16.24
CA MET A 63 11.69 -13.93 15.25
C MET A 63 12.30 -12.62 14.75
N PRO A 64 13.51 -12.63 14.17
CA PRO A 64 14.08 -11.44 13.54
C PRO A 64 13.23 -10.97 12.35
N LEU A 65 13.08 -9.65 12.24
CA LEU A 65 12.50 -8.97 11.10
C LEU A 65 13.60 -8.38 10.21
N VAL A 66 13.41 -8.46 8.91
CA VAL A 66 14.24 -7.85 7.87
C VAL A 66 13.43 -6.87 7.04
N ASP A 67 14.11 -6.00 6.29
CA ASP A 67 13.49 -4.94 5.48
C ASP A 67 12.50 -4.07 6.29
N VAL A 68 12.83 -3.80 7.55
CA VAL A 68 11.96 -3.02 8.43
C VAL A 68 11.98 -1.56 8.00
N GLU A 69 10.80 -1.01 7.74
CA GLU A 69 10.58 0.39 7.43
C GLU A 69 9.48 0.94 8.33
N VAL A 70 9.71 2.12 8.88
CA VAL A 70 8.76 2.85 9.69
C VAL A 70 8.32 4.08 8.90
N ALA A 71 7.01 4.26 8.76
CA ALA A 71 6.41 5.36 8.03
C ALA A 71 5.40 6.10 8.91
N ILE A 72 5.48 7.43 8.92
CA ILE A 72 4.49 8.31 9.53
C ILE A 72 3.55 8.78 8.43
N LEU A 73 2.27 8.43 8.57
CA LEU A 73 1.20 8.80 7.65
C LEU A 73 0.43 9.99 8.23
N PRO A 74 0.47 11.17 7.58
CA PRO A 74 -0.25 12.33 8.08
C PRO A 74 -1.74 12.31 7.75
N VAL A 75 -2.50 13.16 8.43
CA VAL A 75 -3.92 13.41 8.10
C VAL A 75 -4.00 14.05 6.71
N GLY A 76 -4.99 13.65 5.91
CA GLY A 76 -5.24 14.23 4.59
C GLY A 76 -4.52 13.57 3.42
N GLY A 77 -3.77 12.48 3.64
CA GLY A 77 -3.17 11.69 2.55
C GLY A 77 -2.01 12.36 1.82
N VAL A 78 -1.36 13.33 2.48
CA VAL A 78 -0.11 13.95 2.02
C VAL A 78 1.07 12.95 2.03
N THR A 79 2.26 13.42 1.61
CA THR A 79 3.54 12.71 1.63
C THR A 79 3.74 11.89 2.92
N GLN A 80 4.02 10.59 2.78
CA GLN A 80 4.48 9.76 3.89
C GLN A 80 5.92 10.12 4.24
N PHE A 81 6.25 10.07 5.53
CA PHE A 81 7.61 10.29 6.01
C PHE A 81 8.19 8.97 6.48
N THR A 82 9.27 8.50 5.87
CA THR A 82 9.78 7.16 6.13
C THR A 82 11.19 7.14 6.71
N LYS A 83 11.48 6.06 7.44
CA LYS A 83 12.78 5.73 8.00
C LYS A 83 13.02 4.24 7.86
N PHE A 84 14.10 3.87 7.17
CA PHE A 84 14.53 2.49 7.07
C PHE A 84 15.28 2.08 8.36
N ALA A 85 14.84 0.98 8.94
CA ALA A 85 15.43 0.36 10.12
C ALA A 85 16.28 -0.86 9.75
N GLY A 86 16.05 -1.49 8.59
CA GLY A 86 16.81 -2.67 8.17
C GLY A 86 16.39 -3.92 8.94
N ARG A 87 17.29 -4.47 9.75
CA ARG A 87 17.02 -5.68 10.54
C ARG A 87 16.70 -5.32 11.99
N MET A 88 15.73 -6.01 12.59
CA MET A 88 15.41 -5.93 14.01
C MET A 88 15.33 -7.33 14.61
N GLU A 89 16.13 -7.61 15.64
CA GLU A 89 16.11 -8.90 16.34
C GLU A 89 14.84 -9.08 17.17
N ASN A 90 14.59 -10.30 17.64
CA ASN A 90 13.45 -10.57 18.52
C ASN A 90 13.59 -9.79 19.85
N ALA A 91 12.50 -9.19 20.31
CA ALA A 91 12.46 -8.31 21.48
C ALA A 91 13.35 -7.06 21.39
N GLU A 92 13.94 -6.77 20.23
CA GLU A 92 14.70 -5.55 20.03
C GLU A 92 13.76 -4.34 20.04
N LYS A 93 14.17 -3.31 20.80
CA LYS A 93 13.55 -1.98 20.80
C LYS A 93 14.46 -1.01 20.08
N ARG A 94 13.90 -0.27 19.13
CA ARG A 94 14.61 0.79 18.43
C ARG A 94 13.86 2.10 18.53
N ASP A 95 14.60 3.15 18.89
CA ASP A 95 14.09 4.50 18.99
C ASP A 95 14.45 5.29 17.74
N PHE A 96 13.46 5.93 17.13
CA PHE A 96 13.60 6.76 15.94
C PHE A 96 13.17 8.18 16.25
N GLU A 97 14.13 9.11 16.25
CA GLU A 97 13.81 10.54 16.36
C GLU A 97 12.89 10.98 15.22
N LEU A 98 11.96 11.90 15.49
CA LEU A 98 11.05 12.44 14.47
C LEU A 98 11.79 13.15 13.34
N SER A 99 12.91 13.79 13.66
CA SER A 99 13.88 14.36 12.73
C SER A 99 14.49 13.34 11.77
N SER A 100 14.46 12.05 12.08
CA SER A 100 15.08 11.03 11.22
C SER A 100 14.17 10.55 10.09
N PHE A 101 12.90 10.98 10.06
CA PHE A 101 11.94 10.62 9.04
C PHE A 101 11.91 11.66 7.92
N TYR A 102 11.88 11.18 6.67
CA TYR A 102 11.94 12.03 5.50
C TYR A 102 10.81 11.74 4.52
N GLY A 103 10.25 12.81 3.96
CA GLY A 103 9.37 12.73 2.81
C GLY A 103 10.15 12.31 1.56
N ARG A 104 9.41 11.93 0.51
CA ARG A 104 10.00 11.55 -0.79
C ARG A 104 10.89 12.65 -1.39
N ASP A 105 10.60 13.90 -1.08
CA ASP A 105 11.31 15.10 -1.50
C ASP A 105 12.54 15.43 -0.63
N GLY A 106 12.83 14.62 0.40
CA GLY A 106 13.88 14.87 1.37
C GLY A 106 13.48 15.84 2.49
N THR A 107 12.22 16.29 2.53
CA THR A 107 11.73 17.15 3.61
C THR A 107 11.69 16.35 4.91
N GLN A 108 12.28 16.90 5.96
CA GLN A 108 12.29 16.30 7.29
C GLN A 108 10.91 16.40 7.96
N PHE A 109 10.49 15.35 8.66
CA PHE A 109 9.24 15.38 9.41
C PHE A 109 9.32 16.32 10.62
N SER A 110 8.24 17.06 10.87
CA SER A 110 8.09 17.92 12.04
C SER A 110 6.63 18.07 12.45
N LEU A 111 6.34 17.83 13.74
CA LEU A 111 5.01 17.99 14.32
C LEU A 111 4.47 19.43 14.27
N ARG A 112 5.34 20.41 14.03
CA ARG A 112 4.94 21.82 13.93
C ARG A 112 4.16 22.13 12.65
N VAL A 113 4.40 21.35 11.59
CA VAL A 113 3.84 21.59 10.25
C VAL A 113 3.04 20.40 9.73
N VAL A 114 3.34 19.18 10.19
CA VAL A 114 2.63 17.97 9.79
C VAL A 114 1.87 17.39 10.97
N ARG A 115 0.57 17.09 10.76
CA ARG A 115 -0.26 16.38 11.74
C ARG A 115 -0.27 14.88 11.44
N PRO A 116 0.40 14.03 12.24
CA PRO A 116 0.41 12.58 12.04
C PRO A 116 -0.97 11.98 12.35
N LYS A 117 -1.35 10.94 11.60
CA LYS A 117 -2.57 10.15 11.82
C LYS A 117 -2.24 8.75 12.30
N THR A 118 -1.25 8.13 11.68
CA THR A 118 -0.91 6.71 11.85
C THR A 118 0.58 6.52 11.68
N VAL A 119 1.18 5.62 12.46
CA VAL A 119 2.49 5.06 12.20
C VAL A 119 2.28 3.68 11.59
N ARG A 120 2.89 3.45 10.43
CA ARG A 120 2.94 2.16 9.75
C ARG A 120 4.33 1.58 9.92
N VAL A 121 4.41 0.33 10.36
CA VAL A 121 5.63 -0.44 10.36
C VAL A 121 5.45 -1.58 9.37
N THR A 122 6.35 -1.70 8.42
CA THR A 122 6.44 -2.84 7.51
C THR A 122 7.73 -3.60 7.74
N GLY A 123 7.71 -4.90 7.49
CA GLY A 123 8.90 -5.75 7.53
C GLY A 123 8.57 -7.13 7.00
N LYS A 124 9.59 -7.98 6.91
CA LYS A 124 9.45 -9.39 6.55
C LYS A 124 10.08 -10.24 7.63
N ASP A 125 9.48 -11.39 7.89
CA ASP A 125 10.11 -12.39 8.73
C ASP A 125 11.16 -13.21 7.95
N LEU A 126 11.86 -14.13 8.63
CA LEU A 126 12.84 -15.01 7.99
C LEU A 126 12.23 -16.02 7.00
N ASN A 127 10.90 -16.21 7.02
CA ASN A 127 10.17 -17.03 6.08
C ASN A 127 9.64 -16.22 4.88
N ASN A 128 10.04 -14.95 4.75
CA ASN A 128 9.55 -13.98 3.76
C ASN A 128 8.06 -13.63 3.89
N LYS A 129 7.42 -13.90 5.02
CA LYS A 129 6.06 -13.43 5.31
C LYS A 129 6.12 -11.92 5.56
N ALA A 130 5.45 -11.17 4.70
CA ALA A 130 5.28 -9.74 4.90
C ALA A 130 4.40 -9.47 6.12
N LEU A 131 4.82 -8.52 6.93
CA LEU A 131 4.12 -8.02 8.10
C LEU A 131 3.95 -6.51 7.91
N GLN A 132 2.74 -6.04 8.16
CA GLN A 132 2.41 -4.64 8.18
C GLN A 132 1.57 -4.37 9.42
N VAL A 133 1.92 -3.34 10.16
CA VAL A 133 1.20 -2.93 11.37
C VAL A 133 0.95 -1.43 11.30
N ASP A 134 -0.32 -1.06 11.30
CA ASP A 134 -0.76 0.33 11.32
C ASP A 134 -1.26 0.66 12.73
N VAL A 135 -0.57 1.57 13.42
CA VAL A 135 -0.90 2.03 14.78
C VAL A 135 -1.34 3.50 14.72
N PRO A 136 -2.56 3.84 15.18
CA PRO A 136 -2.98 5.24 15.27
C PRO A 136 -2.01 6.06 16.12
N TRP A 137 -1.72 7.29 15.69
CA TRP A 137 -0.90 8.21 16.45
C TRP A 137 -1.61 8.59 17.75
N LYS A 138 -0.98 8.33 18.90
CA LYS A 138 -1.50 8.70 20.22
C LYS A 138 -0.47 9.61 20.88
N GLN A 139 -0.87 10.86 21.14
CA GLN A 139 -0.11 11.81 21.95
C GLN A 139 -0.37 11.57 23.43
#